data_AF-A0A926JIU5-F1
#
_entry.id   AF-A0A926JIU5-F1
#
_cell.length_a   1.000
_cell.length_b   1.000
_cell.length_c   1.000
_cell.angle_alpha   90.00
_cell.angle_beta   90.00
_cell.angle_gamma   90.00
#
_symmetry.space_group_name_H-M   'P 1'
#
loop_
_entity.id
_entity.type
_entity.pdbx_description
1 polymer ?
#
loop_
_entity_poly.entity_id
_entity_poly.type
_entity_poly.pdbx_seq_one_letter_code
_entity_poly.pdbx_strand_id
1 'polypeptide(L)'
;MEAEDFRLEYVDARGDLHEGPLEVMWPARFEAAGQVRTFPSYPGQRNFPGWYWAATCAELVGYESWVELGQLLRLDCDPGVVAMASQPFRLSWRSGGRARRISHTPDYFVRRRDGTGVVLDVRPDDRIEPEDAVKFEVTAAACARVGWGFERVGVLDPVLAANLRWLSGYRHPRVRRDPVAAELRAAFARPRSLLAGARAVGDPIAVLPVLFHLLWCGELAVDLEAGLLSAATQVRPVSVVAEEVGGDAGASEAAVAG
;
A
#
# COMPACT_ATOMS: atom_id res chain seq x y z
N MET A 1 -2.20 3.56 28.53
CA MET A 1 -0.76 3.78 28.83
C MET A 1 -0.40 5.12 28.19
N GLU A 2 -0.21 6.17 28.98
CA GLU A 2 0.09 7.51 28.44
C GLU A 2 1.55 7.54 27.96
N ALA A 3 1.76 7.29 26.67
CA ALA A 3 3.03 7.59 26.01
C ALA A 3 3.03 9.09 25.70
N GLU A 4 3.53 9.91 26.63
CA GLU A 4 3.35 11.37 26.56
C GLU A 4 4.34 12.08 25.63
N ASP A 5 5.43 11.43 25.20
CA ASP A 5 6.51 12.07 24.45
C ASP A 5 6.95 11.19 23.28
N PHE A 6 6.25 11.29 22.14
CA PHE A 6 6.66 10.66 20.89
C PHE A 6 7.67 11.55 20.17
N ARG A 7 8.82 10.98 19.82
CA ARG A 7 9.82 11.63 18.96
C ARG A 7 9.99 10.84 17.69
N LEU A 8 10.20 11.56 16.60
CA LEU A 8 10.37 11.02 15.27
C LEU A 8 11.72 11.47 14.71
N GLU A 9 12.46 10.52 14.14
CA GLU A 9 13.73 10.70 13.44
C GLU A 9 13.57 10.24 11.99
N TYR A 10 13.93 11.04 11.00
CA TYR A 10 13.87 10.65 9.58
C TYR A 10 14.94 11.32 8.75
N VAL A 11 15.18 10.78 7.55
CA VAL A 11 16.08 11.35 6.55
C VAL A 11 15.24 11.90 5.40
N ASP A 12 15.37 13.19 5.10
CA ASP A 12 14.63 13.79 3.99
C ASP A 12 15.19 13.39 2.63
N ALA A 13 14.53 13.78 1.53
CA ALA A 13 14.96 13.46 0.17
C ALA A 13 16.34 14.03 -0.20
N ARG A 14 16.89 14.98 0.58
CA ARG A 14 18.24 15.53 0.39
C ARG A 14 19.30 14.80 1.21
N GLY A 15 18.89 13.85 2.05
CA GLY A 15 19.79 13.12 2.94
C GLY A 15 19.98 13.80 4.30
N ASP A 16 19.22 14.85 4.62
CA ASP A 16 19.35 15.56 5.90
C ASP A 16 18.61 14.79 7.00
N LEU A 17 19.27 14.57 8.14
CA LEU A 17 18.68 13.95 9.33
C LEU A 17 17.87 14.98 10.12
N HIS A 18 16.62 14.66 10.39
CA HIS A 18 15.71 15.47 11.19
C HIS A 18 15.22 14.68 12.40
N GLU A 19 15.19 15.31 13.58
CA GLU A 19 14.67 14.72 14.80
C GLU A 19 13.84 15.73 15.59
N GLY A 20 12.66 15.33 16.06
CA GLY A 20 11.80 16.20 16.88
C GLY A 20 10.55 15.52 17.41
N PRO A 21 9.68 16.26 18.12
CA PRO A 21 8.39 15.76 18.57
C PRO A 21 7.51 15.36 17.38
N LEU A 22 6.79 14.25 17.48
CA LEU A 22 5.92 13.74 16.41
C LEU A 22 4.92 14.80 15.93
N GLU A 23 4.31 15.53 16.85
CA GLU A 23 3.29 16.56 16.59
C GLU A 23 3.84 17.76 15.81
N VAL A 24 5.16 17.92 15.77
CA VAL A 24 5.85 18.95 14.96
C VAL A 24 6.29 18.39 13.62
N MET A 25 6.76 17.13 13.60
CA MET A 25 7.43 16.53 12.44
C MET A 25 6.47 15.84 11.46
N TRP A 26 5.24 15.53 11.88
CA TRP A 26 4.26 14.79 11.07
C TRP A 26 3.90 15.41 9.70
N PRO A 27 3.98 16.74 9.45
CA PRO A 27 3.65 17.29 8.13
C PRO A 27 4.67 16.93 7.03
N ALA A 28 5.80 16.32 7.39
CA ALA A 28 6.78 15.88 6.42
C ALA A 28 6.21 14.83 5.43
N ARG A 29 6.75 14.83 4.22
CA ARG A 29 6.36 13.90 3.16
C ARG A 29 7.11 12.59 3.30
N PHE A 30 6.71 11.78 4.28
CA PHE A 30 7.37 10.50 4.57
C PHE A 30 7.33 9.50 3.41
N GLU A 31 6.38 9.66 2.48
CA GLU A 31 6.36 8.90 1.24
C GLU A 31 7.54 9.18 0.29
N ALA A 32 8.30 10.25 0.55
CA ALA A 32 9.52 10.63 -0.17
C ALA A 32 10.76 10.64 0.74
N ALA A 33 10.65 10.10 1.95
CA ALA A 33 11.76 10.00 2.89
C ALA A 33 12.74 8.91 2.46
N GLY A 34 14.03 9.15 2.72
CA GLY A 34 15.06 8.13 2.55
C GLY A 34 14.91 7.01 3.58
N GLN A 35 15.40 5.82 3.22
CA GLN A 35 15.43 4.68 4.15
C GLN A 35 16.37 4.99 5.32
N VAL A 36 15.85 4.96 6.55
CA VAL A 36 16.62 5.36 7.76
C VAL A 36 17.66 4.30 8.17
N ARG A 37 17.54 3.06 7.67
CA ARG A 37 18.52 1.99 7.90
C ARG A 37 19.02 1.40 6.59
N THR A 38 20.31 1.11 6.53
CA THR A 38 20.90 0.28 5.47
C THR A 38 20.62 -1.20 5.77
N PHE A 39 20.35 -1.99 4.74
CA PHE A 39 20.20 -3.44 4.88
C PHE A 39 21.47 -4.09 5.44
N PRO A 40 21.42 -4.74 6.61
CA PRO A 40 22.56 -5.51 7.10
C PRO A 40 22.71 -6.78 6.24
N SER A 41 23.95 -7.08 5.85
CA SER A 41 24.32 -8.32 5.15
C SER A 41 25.33 -9.09 5.99
N TYR A 42 25.01 -10.32 6.40
CA TYR A 42 25.91 -11.16 7.20
C TYR A 42 25.80 -12.67 6.88
N PRO A 43 26.86 -13.47 7.11
CA PRO A 43 26.82 -14.91 6.85
C PRO A 43 25.73 -15.63 7.67
N GLY A 44 24.97 -16.53 7.04
CA GLY A 44 23.89 -17.28 7.69
C GLY A 44 22.55 -16.54 7.78
N GLN A 45 22.42 -15.40 7.12
CA GLN A 45 21.21 -14.61 7.07
C GLN A 45 20.04 -15.41 6.46
N ARG A 46 18.93 -15.51 7.21
CA ARG A 46 17.74 -16.29 6.84
C ARG A 46 16.69 -15.46 6.10
N ASN A 47 16.80 -14.15 6.18
CA ASN A 47 15.93 -13.21 5.48
C ASN A 47 16.62 -12.74 4.18
N PHE A 48 15.83 -12.40 3.17
CA PHE A 48 16.33 -12.05 1.83
C PHE A 48 16.03 -10.58 1.57
N PRO A 49 16.94 -9.67 1.96
CA PRO A 49 16.76 -8.26 1.66
C PRO A 49 16.92 -7.98 0.17
N GLY A 50 16.19 -6.99 -0.33
CA GLY A 50 16.25 -6.61 -1.73
C GLY A 50 15.53 -5.31 -2.04
N TRP A 51 15.57 -4.96 -3.32
CA TRP A 51 14.90 -3.79 -3.87
C TRP A 51 13.79 -4.24 -4.80
N TYR A 52 12.59 -3.72 -4.57
CA TYR A 52 11.44 -3.91 -5.44
C TYR A 52 11.15 -2.62 -6.20
N TRP A 53 11.18 -2.67 -7.54
CA TRP A 53 10.70 -1.54 -8.33
C TRP A 53 9.17 -1.51 -8.30
N ALA A 54 8.62 -0.51 -7.61
CA ALA A 54 7.19 -0.26 -7.45
C ALA A 54 6.69 0.65 -8.57
N ALA A 55 5.68 0.19 -9.31
CA ALA A 55 5.11 0.93 -10.43
C ALA A 55 4.37 2.20 -9.99
N THR A 56 3.78 2.19 -8.79
CA THR A 56 3.00 3.30 -8.21
C THR A 56 3.85 4.55 -8.02
N CYS A 57 5.06 4.42 -7.47
CA CYS A 57 5.99 5.54 -7.27
C CYS A 57 7.11 5.61 -8.32
N ALA A 58 7.23 4.62 -9.21
CA ALA A 58 8.33 4.48 -10.17
C ALA A 58 9.73 4.41 -9.54
N GLU A 59 9.82 3.97 -8.29
CA GLU A 59 11.04 3.95 -7.48
C GLU A 59 11.34 2.56 -6.91
N LEU A 60 12.55 2.40 -6.37
CA LEU A 60 12.96 1.20 -5.65
C LEU A 60 12.52 1.31 -4.19
N VAL A 61 11.72 0.35 -3.75
CA VAL A 61 11.27 0.22 -2.37
C VAL A 61 11.95 -1.00 -1.75
N GLY A 62 12.52 -0.79 -0.57
CA GLY A 62 13.23 -1.79 0.19
C GLY A 62 12.32 -2.87 0.82
N TYR A 63 12.80 -4.10 0.91
CA TYR A 63 12.22 -5.14 1.75
C TYR A 63 13.32 -6.00 2.37
N GLU A 64 13.08 -6.55 3.55
CA GLU A 64 13.98 -7.45 4.28
C GLU A 64 13.50 -8.90 4.26
N SER A 65 12.24 -9.15 3.92
CA SER A 65 11.64 -10.49 3.96
C SER A 65 10.69 -10.76 2.79
N TRP A 66 10.40 -12.04 2.53
CA TRP A 66 9.40 -12.45 1.54
C TRP A 66 7.98 -12.03 1.91
N VAL A 67 7.70 -11.86 3.21
CA VAL A 67 6.41 -11.38 3.70
C VAL A 67 6.25 -9.91 3.37
N GLU A 68 7.29 -9.12 3.61
CA GLU A 68 7.37 -7.71 3.19
C GLU A 68 7.23 -7.55 1.68
N LEU A 69 7.95 -8.35 0.87
CA LEU A 69 7.77 -8.31 -0.58
C LEU A 69 6.32 -8.64 -1.00
N GLY A 70 5.68 -9.60 -0.34
CA GLY A 70 4.26 -9.89 -0.56
C GLY A 70 3.37 -8.66 -0.29
N GLN A 71 3.61 -7.97 0.82
CA GLN A 71 2.88 -6.74 1.17
C GLN A 71 3.18 -5.60 0.20
N LEU A 72 4.42 -5.44 -0.27
CA LEU A 72 4.75 -4.47 -1.32
C LEU A 72 4.00 -4.74 -2.62
N LEU A 73 3.86 -6.00 -3.04
CA LEU A 73 3.06 -6.36 -4.21
C LEU A 73 1.58 -6.00 -4.01
N ARG A 74 1.03 -6.19 -2.80
CA ARG A 74 -0.34 -5.79 -2.48
C ARG A 74 -0.49 -4.27 -2.54
N LEU A 75 0.43 -3.52 -1.94
CA LEU A 75 0.40 -2.06 -1.92
C LEU A 75 0.56 -1.47 -3.32
N ASP A 76 1.44 -2.03 -4.15
CA ASP A 76 1.71 -1.53 -5.51
C ASP A 76 0.61 -1.89 -6.52
N CYS A 77 -0.25 -2.86 -6.18
CA CYS A 77 -1.44 -3.23 -6.95
C CYS A 77 -2.71 -2.47 -6.49
N ASP A 78 -2.67 -1.79 -5.34
CA ASP A 78 -3.82 -1.10 -4.74
C ASP A 78 -3.98 0.30 -5.36
N PRO A 79 -5.05 0.57 -6.14
CA PRO A 79 -5.25 1.88 -6.79
C PRO A 79 -5.48 3.02 -5.79
N GLY A 80 -5.80 2.72 -4.54
CA GLY A 80 -5.92 3.68 -3.45
C GLY A 80 -4.56 4.12 -2.88
N VAL A 81 -3.46 3.45 -3.22
CA VAL A 81 -2.10 3.85 -2.86
C VAL A 81 -1.51 4.74 -3.95
N VAL A 82 -0.87 5.84 -3.56
CA VAL A 82 -0.23 6.78 -4.51
C VAL A 82 1.26 6.97 -4.28
N ALA A 83 1.77 6.58 -3.12
CA ALA A 83 3.21 6.54 -2.85
C ALA A 83 3.49 5.64 -1.64
N MET A 84 4.71 5.10 -1.55
CA MET A 84 5.15 4.30 -0.43
C MET A 84 6.66 4.42 -0.23
N ALA A 85 7.10 4.35 1.02
CA ALA A 85 8.51 4.38 1.40
C ALA A 85 8.81 3.26 2.40
N SER A 86 9.99 2.64 2.26
CA SER A 86 10.49 1.63 3.20
C SER A 86 11.24 2.28 4.35
N GLN A 87 10.97 1.84 5.57
CA GLN A 87 11.60 2.31 6.81
C GLN A 87 11.77 3.85 6.86
N PRO A 88 10.64 4.58 6.74
CA PRO A 88 10.62 6.00 6.43
C PRO A 88 11.05 6.88 7.60
N PHE A 89 10.92 6.38 8.82
CA PHE A 89 11.30 7.08 10.05
C PHE A 89 11.50 6.10 11.20
N ARG A 90 12.14 6.57 12.27
CA ARG A 90 12.19 5.91 13.58
C ARG A 90 11.33 6.68 14.56
N LEU A 91 10.36 5.99 15.14
CA LEU A 91 9.55 6.47 16.25
C LEU A 91 10.21 6.06 17.57
N SER A 92 10.24 6.96 18.56
CA SER A 92 10.71 6.64 19.89
C SER A 92 9.82 7.25 20.97
N TRP A 93 9.70 6.57 22.11
CA TRP A 93 8.85 6.99 23.24
C TRP A 93 9.43 6.54 24.58
N ARG A 94 8.91 7.12 25.67
CA ARG A 94 9.16 6.66 27.03
C ARG A 94 8.02 5.76 27.49
N SER A 95 8.33 4.70 28.23
CA SER A 95 7.33 3.79 28.80
C SER A 95 7.65 3.49 30.27
N GLY A 96 6.68 3.76 31.16
CA GLY A 96 6.67 3.28 32.54
C GLY A 96 7.92 3.59 33.38
N GLY A 97 8.34 4.86 33.46
CA GLY A 97 9.47 5.27 34.31
C GLY A 97 10.86 4.76 33.88
N ARG A 98 10.98 4.06 32.74
CA ARG A 98 12.29 3.66 32.21
C ARG A 98 13.11 4.87 31.77
N ALA A 99 14.39 4.87 32.12
CA ALA A 99 15.33 5.92 31.73
C ALA A 99 15.62 5.96 30.21
N ARG A 100 15.59 4.80 29.55
CA ARG A 100 15.87 4.67 28.11
C ARG A 100 14.59 4.72 27.28
N ARG A 101 14.62 5.47 26.18
CA ARG A 101 13.54 5.48 25.17
C ARG A 101 13.48 4.13 24.46
N ILE A 102 12.28 3.63 24.24
CA ILE A 102 12.02 2.53 23.31
C ILE A 102 12.02 3.14 21.91
N SER A 103 12.55 2.42 20.92
CA SER A 103 12.58 2.86 19.52
C SER A 103 12.03 1.77 18.64
N HIS A 104 11.30 2.18 17.62
CA HIS A 104 10.69 1.35 16.60
C HIS A 104 10.82 2.04 15.25
N THR A 105 11.08 1.26 14.21
CA THR A 105 11.15 1.76 12.83
C THR A 105 10.14 0.95 12.04
N PRO A 106 9.03 1.57 11.62
CA PRO A 106 8.02 0.87 10.84
C PRO A 106 8.57 0.35 9.53
N ASP A 107 7.99 -0.73 9.01
CA ASP A 107 8.46 -1.33 7.76
C ASP A 107 8.12 -0.44 6.55
N TYR A 108 6.91 0.16 6.53
CA TYR A 108 6.47 1.06 5.46
C TYR A 108 5.66 2.26 5.94
N PHE A 109 5.71 3.34 5.16
CA PHE A 109 4.70 4.40 5.16
C PHE A 109 4.07 4.48 3.78
N VAL A 110 2.76 4.60 3.74
CA VAL A 110 1.94 4.63 2.53
C VAL A 110 1.13 5.92 2.53
N ARG A 111 1.17 6.61 1.38
CA ARG A 111 0.24 7.70 1.10
C ARG A 111 -0.95 7.14 0.32
N ARG A 112 -2.14 7.34 0.86
CA ARG A 112 -3.40 7.02 0.20
C ARG A 112 -3.85 8.17 -0.70
N ARG A 113 -4.70 7.87 -1.68
CA ARG A 113 -5.21 8.84 -2.69
C ARG A 113 -6.01 9.98 -2.05
N ASP A 114 -6.71 9.72 -0.95
CA ASP A 114 -7.42 10.71 -0.15
C ASP A 114 -6.50 11.63 0.67
N GLY A 115 -5.17 11.42 0.59
CA GLY A 115 -4.17 12.16 1.34
C GLY A 115 -3.82 11.54 2.69
N THR A 116 -4.53 10.51 3.15
CA THR A 116 -4.26 9.86 4.44
C THR A 116 -2.90 9.16 4.43
N GLY A 117 -2.13 9.35 5.51
CA GLY A 117 -0.90 8.61 5.77
C GLY A 117 -1.20 7.33 6.53
N VAL A 118 -0.62 6.20 6.12
CA VAL A 118 -0.77 4.91 6.81
C VAL A 118 0.61 4.34 7.10
N VAL A 119 0.85 3.99 8.36
CA VAL A 119 2.06 3.29 8.81
C VAL A 119 1.78 1.79 8.81
N LEU A 120 2.70 1.01 8.25
CA LEU A 120 2.59 -0.44 8.21
C LEU A 120 3.76 -1.12 8.92
N ASP A 121 3.42 -2.13 9.72
CA ASP A 121 4.36 -3.09 10.27
C ASP A 121 4.03 -4.48 9.77
N VAL A 122 5.02 -5.14 9.18
CA VAL A 122 4.92 -6.49 8.64
C VAL A 122 5.43 -7.48 9.68
N ARG A 123 4.53 -8.28 10.23
CA ARG A 123 4.91 -9.39 11.12
C ARG A 123 4.19 -10.67 10.76
N PRO A 124 4.91 -11.77 10.50
CA PRO A 124 4.30 -13.09 10.41
C PRO A 124 3.47 -13.38 11.65
N ASP A 125 2.25 -13.90 11.47
CA ASP A 125 1.29 -14.09 12.57
C ASP A 125 1.82 -15.09 13.63
N ASP A 126 2.70 -16.00 13.24
CA ASP A 126 3.35 -17.00 14.09
C ASP A 126 4.53 -16.46 14.91
N ARG A 127 4.92 -15.18 14.73
CA ARG A 127 6.08 -14.56 15.36
C ARG A 127 5.77 -13.33 16.20
N ILE A 128 4.51 -13.15 16.60
CA ILE A 128 4.12 -12.03 17.45
C ILE A 128 4.50 -12.36 18.90
N GLU A 129 5.61 -11.78 19.36
CA GLU A 129 5.97 -11.81 20.78
C GLU A 129 5.21 -10.72 21.56
N PRO A 130 4.96 -10.88 22.87
CA PRO A 130 4.23 -9.89 23.68
C PRO A 130 4.83 -8.48 23.63
N GLU A 131 6.16 -8.37 23.50
CA GLU A 131 6.85 -7.09 23.38
C GLU A 131 6.54 -6.37 22.06
N ASP A 132 6.32 -7.11 20.98
CA ASP A 132 5.98 -6.55 19.68
C ASP A 132 4.53 -6.07 19.67
N ALA A 133 3.62 -6.80 20.31
CA ALA A 133 2.23 -6.35 20.48
C ALA A 133 2.15 -4.97 21.17
N VAL A 134 2.92 -4.77 22.24
CA VAL A 134 2.99 -3.46 22.93
C VAL A 134 3.56 -2.37 22.01
N LYS A 135 4.59 -2.66 21.20
CA LYS A 135 5.12 -1.68 20.24
C LYS A 135 4.07 -1.30 19.19
N PHE A 136 3.27 -2.25 18.70
CA PHE A 136 2.21 -1.97 17.73
C PHE A 136 1.10 -1.12 18.32
N GLU A 137 0.65 -1.42 19.54
CA GLU A 137 -0.35 -0.59 20.23
C GLU A 137 0.16 0.85 20.42
N VAL A 138 1.41 1.00 20.83
CA VAL A 138 2.02 2.32 21.04
C VAL A 138 2.23 3.05 19.70
N THR A 139 2.61 2.34 18.64
CA THR A 139 2.76 2.93 17.29
C THR A 139 1.41 3.36 16.73
N ALA A 140 0.36 2.54 16.91
CA ALA A 140 -1.00 2.89 16.54
C ALA A 140 -1.49 4.14 17.27
N ALA A 141 -1.22 4.22 18.58
CA ALA A 141 -1.55 5.40 19.38
C ALA A 141 -0.81 6.66 18.87
N ALA A 142 0.48 6.53 18.53
CA ALA A 142 1.26 7.63 17.96
C ALA A 142 0.67 8.11 16.62
N CYS A 143 0.36 7.18 15.71
CA CYS A 143 -0.24 7.49 14.41
C CYS A 143 -1.57 8.24 14.57
N ALA A 144 -2.43 7.78 15.50
CA ALA A 144 -3.72 8.41 15.76
C ALA A 144 -3.59 9.87 16.24
N ARG A 145 -2.52 10.25 16.96
CA ARG A 145 -2.30 11.64 17.42
C ARG A 145 -2.11 12.64 16.28
N VAL A 146 -1.68 12.17 15.11
CA VAL A 146 -1.41 12.99 13.92
C VAL A 146 -2.32 12.65 12.74
N GLY A 147 -3.41 11.94 13.02
CA GLY A 147 -4.41 11.59 12.01
C GLY A 147 -3.95 10.53 11.00
N TRP A 148 -2.92 9.76 11.31
CA TRP A 148 -2.49 8.65 10.46
C TRP A 148 -3.19 7.33 10.81
N GLY A 149 -3.38 6.49 9.80
CA GLY A 149 -3.74 5.09 9.99
C GLY A 149 -2.55 4.24 10.41
N PHE A 150 -2.83 3.09 11.03
CA PHE A 150 -1.83 2.07 11.35
C PHE A 150 -2.38 0.70 10.97
N GLU A 151 -1.61 -0.08 10.21
CA GLU A 151 -1.93 -1.46 9.84
C GLU A 151 -0.78 -2.39 10.24
N ARG A 152 -1.03 -3.32 11.15
CA ARG A 152 -0.16 -4.49 11.31
C ARG A 152 -0.62 -5.57 10.33
N VAL A 153 0.27 -5.99 9.45
CA VAL A 153 -0.03 -6.94 8.37
C VAL A 153 0.84 -8.19 8.46
N GLY A 154 0.25 -9.32 8.09
CA GLY A 154 0.89 -10.63 8.19
C GLY A 154 1.26 -11.23 6.84
N VAL A 155 1.29 -12.57 6.81
CA VAL A 155 1.47 -13.32 5.57
C VAL A 155 0.19 -13.21 4.75
N LEU A 156 0.31 -12.87 3.47
CA LEU A 156 -0.83 -12.86 2.57
C LEU A 156 -1.36 -14.28 2.37
N ASP A 157 -2.67 -14.39 2.11
CA ASP A 157 -3.26 -15.64 1.64
C ASP A 157 -2.45 -16.20 0.45
N PRO A 158 -2.14 -17.52 0.41
CA PRO A 158 -1.30 -18.09 -0.63
C PRO A 158 -1.82 -17.87 -2.06
N VAL A 159 -3.14 -17.86 -2.26
CA VAL A 159 -3.77 -17.64 -3.57
C VAL A 159 -3.61 -16.18 -3.99
N LEU A 160 -3.90 -15.25 -3.08
CA LEU A 160 -3.67 -13.82 -3.31
C LEU A 160 -2.20 -13.54 -3.64
N ALA A 161 -1.28 -14.09 -2.83
CA ALA A 161 0.15 -13.93 -3.03
C ALA A 161 0.63 -14.47 -4.39
N ALA A 162 0.12 -15.63 -4.82
CA ALA A 162 0.45 -16.22 -6.12
C ALA A 162 -0.07 -15.36 -7.29
N ASN A 163 -1.31 -14.88 -7.19
CA ASN A 163 -1.92 -14.03 -8.22
C ASN A 163 -1.22 -12.67 -8.32
N LEU A 164 -0.90 -12.03 -7.19
CA LEU A 164 -0.13 -10.78 -7.17
C LEU A 164 1.27 -10.98 -7.76
N ARG A 165 1.98 -12.06 -7.41
CA ARG A 165 3.28 -12.38 -8.02
C ARG A 165 3.18 -12.54 -9.53
N TRP A 166 2.16 -13.23 -10.03
CA TRP A 166 1.91 -13.36 -11.47
C TRP A 166 1.66 -12.00 -12.13
N LEU A 167 0.71 -11.22 -11.62
CA LEU A 167 0.33 -9.93 -12.19
C LEU A 167 1.48 -8.91 -12.12
N SER A 168 2.36 -9.02 -11.11
CA SER A 168 3.51 -8.13 -10.97
C SER A 168 4.43 -8.13 -12.19
N GLY A 169 4.48 -9.21 -12.98
CA GLY A 169 5.23 -9.27 -14.23
C GLY A 169 4.78 -8.25 -15.28
N TYR A 170 3.55 -7.73 -15.14
CA TYR A 170 2.89 -6.84 -16.10
C TYR A 170 2.70 -5.41 -15.57
N ARG A 171 3.20 -5.10 -14.36
CA ARG A 171 2.99 -3.81 -13.69
C ARG A 171 3.59 -2.59 -14.40
N HIS A 172 4.66 -2.79 -15.15
CA HIS A 172 5.41 -1.67 -15.73
C HIS A 172 4.58 -0.94 -16.81
N PRO A 173 4.51 0.41 -16.82
CA PRO A 173 3.68 1.18 -17.76
C PRO A 173 3.90 0.84 -19.25
N ARG A 174 5.13 0.47 -19.63
CA ARG A 174 5.48 -0.03 -20.99
C ARG A 174 4.62 -1.20 -21.51
N VAL A 175 3.97 -1.94 -20.62
CA VAL A 175 3.10 -3.07 -20.99
C VAL A 175 1.78 -2.55 -21.55
N ARG A 176 1.36 -1.35 -21.15
CA ARG A 176 0.15 -0.71 -21.64
C ARG A 176 0.25 -0.42 -23.14
N ARG A 177 -0.82 -0.76 -23.86
CA ARG A 177 -1.06 -0.36 -25.24
C ARG A 177 -2.46 0.24 -25.30
N ASP A 178 -2.57 1.56 -25.44
CA ASP A 178 -3.87 2.25 -25.31
C ASP A 178 -4.98 1.73 -26.25
N PRO A 179 -4.71 1.40 -27.53
CA PRO A 179 -5.74 0.82 -28.39
C PRO A 179 -6.29 -0.51 -27.84
N VAL A 180 -5.39 -1.43 -27.46
CA VAL A 180 -5.76 -2.73 -26.90
C VAL A 180 -6.45 -2.57 -25.55
N ALA A 181 -6.01 -1.62 -24.72
CA ALA A 181 -6.61 -1.34 -23.43
C ALA A 181 -8.05 -0.82 -23.57
N ALA A 182 -8.31 0.07 -24.54
CA ALA A 182 -9.65 0.57 -24.84
C ALA A 182 -10.58 -0.57 -25.30
N GLU A 183 -10.11 -1.43 -26.20
CA GLU A 183 -10.86 -2.60 -26.66
C GLU A 183 -11.12 -3.61 -25.55
N LEU A 184 -10.15 -3.84 -24.66
CA LEU A 184 -10.33 -4.70 -23.48
C LEU A 184 -11.39 -4.15 -22.51
N ARG A 185 -11.37 -2.85 -22.21
CA ARG A 185 -12.41 -2.22 -21.37
C ARG A 185 -13.80 -2.37 -22.01
N ALA A 186 -13.90 -2.22 -23.34
CA ALA A 186 -15.16 -2.44 -24.05
C ALA A 186 -15.59 -3.92 -24.01
N ALA A 187 -14.66 -4.86 -24.22
CA ALA A 187 -14.93 -6.29 -24.20
C ALA A 187 -15.39 -6.80 -22.82
N PHE A 188 -14.92 -6.17 -21.74
CA PHE A 188 -15.29 -6.45 -20.35
C PHE A 188 -16.29 -5.45 -19.76
N ALA A 189 -17.02 -4.69 -20.59
CA ALA A 189 -18.15 -3.88 -20.12
C ALA A 189 -19.24 -4.71 -19.43
N ARG A 190 -19.26 -6.03 -19.68
CA ARG A 190 -20.01 -7.03 -18.91
C ARG A 190 -19.06 -8.15 -18.47
N PRO A 191 -19.33 -8.83 -17.34
CA PRO A 191 -18.52 -9.93 -16.88
C PRO A 191 -18.32 -11.01 -17.96
N ARG A 192 -17.08 -11.48 -18.11
CA ARG A 192 -16.70 -12.53 -19.07
C ARG A 192 -15.46 -13.26 -18.57
N SER A 193 -15.26 -14.50 -19.01
CA SER A 193 -14.00 -15.20 -18.78
C SER A 193 -12.80 -14.47 -19.43
N LEU A 194 -11.68 -14.49 -18.72
CA LEU A 194 -10.43 -13.82 -19.08
C LEU A 194 -10.00 -14.12 -20.51
N LEU A 195 -9.94 -15.41 -20.87
CA LEU A 195 -9.47 -15.82 -22.21
C LEU A 195 -10.47 -15.48 -23.32
N ALA A 196 -11.78 -15.55 -23.05
CA ALA A 196 -12.78 -15.17 -24.04
C ALA A 196 -12.79 -13.66 -24.30
N GLY A 197 -12.53 -12.83 -23.27
CA GLY A 197 -12.35 -11.39 -23.46
C GLY A 197 -11.10 -11.08 -24.27
N ALA A 198 -9.96 -11.70 -23.93
CA ALA A 198 -8.72 -11.53 -24.69
C ALA A 198 -8.88 -11.90 -26.18
N ARG A 199 -9.49 -13.06 -26.47
CA ARG A 199 -9.73 -13.52 -27.86
C ARG A 199 -10.70 -12.64 -28.64
N ALA A 200 -11.63 -11.96 -27.96
CA ALA A 200 -12.56 -11.06 -28.62
C ALA A 200 -11.88 -9.75 -29.07
N VAL A 201 -10.76 -9.39 -28.44
CA VAL A 201 -9.94 -8.22 -28.80
C VAL A 201 -8.91 -8.59 -29.86
N GLY A 202 -8.26 -9.75 -29.74
CA GLY A 202 -7.27 -10.18 -30.74
C GLY A 202 -6.49 -11.42 -30.33
N ASP A 203 -5.27 -11.55 -30.88
CA ASP A 203 -4.36 -12.65 -30.53
C ASP A 203 -4.01 -12.59 -29.02
N PRO A 204 -4.34 -13.64 -28.23
CA PRO A 204 -4.01 -13.69 -26.81
C PRO A 204 -2.54 -13.41 -26.48
N ILE A 205 -1.60 -13.76 -27.36
CA ILE A 205 -0.17 -13.49 -27.13
C ILE A 205 0.09 -11.99 -27.00
N ALA A 206 -0.56 -11.17 -27.82
CA ALA A 206 -0.44 -9.71 -27.79
C ALA A 206 -1.34 -9.05 -26.75
N VAL A 207 -2.53 -9.63 -26.50
CA VAL A 207 -3.58 -9.02 -25.68
C VAL A 207 -3.42 -9.31 -24.18
N LEU A 208 -3.04 -10.54 -23.81
CA LEU A 208 -2.98 -10.95 -22.39
C LEU A 208 -2.05 -10.07 -21.54
N PRO A 209 -0.86 -9.63 -22.01
CA PRO A 209 -0.02 -8.73 -21.22
C PRO A 209 -0.73 -7.42 -20.86
N VAL A 210 -1.48 -6.84 -21.81
CA VAL A 210 -2.24 -5.60 -21.58
C VAL A 210 -3.40 -5.87 -20.62
N LEU A 211 -4.10 -7.00 -20.77
CA LEU A 211 -5.17 -7.41 -19.85
C LEU A 211 -4.65 -7.53 -18.41
N PHE A 212 -3.55 -8.26 -18.21
CA PHE A 212 -2.94 -8.41 -16.88
C PHE A 212 -2.45 -7.08 -16.31
N HIS A 213 -1.94 -6.17 -17.15
CA HIS A 213 -1.60 -4.81 -16.74
C HIS A 213 -2.83 -4.04 -16.26
N LEU A 214 -3.97 -4.14 -16.96
CA LEU A 214 -5.22 -3.50 -16.52
C LEU A 214 -5.78 -4.09 -15.23
N LEU A 215 -5.59 -5.40 -14.99
CA LEU A 215 -5.91 -6.02 -13.69
C LEU A 215 -5.01 -5.49 -12.59
N TRP A 216 -3.69 -5.37 -12.84
CA TRP A 216 -2.74 -4.81 -11.89
C TRP A 216 -3.08 -3.36 -11.51
N CYS A 217 -3.40 -2.52 -12.48
CA CYS A 217 -3.75 -1.12 -12.24
C CYS A 217 -5.17 -0.94 -11.68
N GLY A 218 -5.93 -2.02 -11.46
CA GLY A 218 -7.31 -1.96 -10.99
C GLY A 218 -8.25 -1.27 -11.98
N GLU A 219 -7.98 -1.34 -13.28
CA GLU A 219 -8.85 -0.84 -14.36
C GLU A 219 -9.82 -1.90 -14.89
N LEU A 220 -9.49 -3.17 -14.65
CA LEU A 220 -10.36 -4.32 -14.74
C LEU A 220 -10.28 -5.04 -13.39
N ALA A 221 -11.36 -5.72 -13.00
CA ALA A 221 -11.42 -6.39 -11.71
C ALA A 221 -11.62 -7.91 -11.86
N VAL A 222 -11.02 -8.64 -10.93
CA VAL A 222 -11.18 -10.08 -10.71
C VAL A 222 -11.17 -10.31 -9.21
N ASP A 223 -11.73 -11.42 -8.76
CA ASP A 223 -11.51 -11.89 -7.40
C ASP A 223 -10.14 -12.59 -7.35
N LEU A 224 -9.18 -11.99 -6.65
CA LEU A 224 -7.81 -12.51 -6.53
C LEU A 224 -7.65 -13.54 -5.41
N GLU A 225 -8.68 -13.73 -4.58
CA GLU A 225 -8.67 -14.64 -3.43
C GLU A 225 -9.48 -15.90 -3.69
N ALA A 226 -10.53 -15.84 -4.52
CA ALA A 226 -11.39 -17.00 -4.82
C ALA A 226 -10.65 -18.17 -5.50
N GLY A 227 -9.52 -17.92 -6.16
CA GLY A 227 -8.73 -18.96 -6.81
C GLY A 227 -7.59 -18.41 -7.66
N LEU A 228 -6.69 -19.29 -8.10
CA LEU A 228 -5.62 -18.89 -9.02
C LEU A 228 -6.21 -18.41 -10.35
N LEU A 229 -5.62 -17.34 -10.91
CA LEU A 229 -6.01 -16.82 -12.21
C LEU A 229 -5.88 -17.92 -13.28
N SER A 230 -6.94 -18.08 -14.05
CA SER A 230 -7.04 -19.06 -15.12
C SER A 230 -7.77 -18.47 -16.32
N ALA A 231 -7.77 -19.21 -17.43
CA ALA A 231 -8.53 -18.83 -18.63
C ALA A 231 -10.03 -18.63 -18.37
N ALA A 232 -10.58 -19.31 -17.36
CA ALA A 232 -11.99 -19.28 -17.00
C ALA A 232 -12.35 -18.18 -15.97
N THR A 233 -11.36 -17.56 -15.33
CA THR A 233 -11.58 -16.52 -14.32
C THR A 233 -12.46 -15.41 -14.87
N GLN A 234 -13.50 -15.04 -14.12
CA GLN A 234 -14.41 -13.98 -14.51
C GLN A 234 -13.77 -12.61 -14.27
N VAL A 235 -13.58 -11.86 -15.34
CA VAL A 235 -13.16 -10.46 -15.31
C VAL A 235 -14.41 -9.59 -15.43
N ARG A 236 -14.49 -8.58 -14.58
CA ARG A 236 -15.60 -7.62 -14.50
C ARG A 236 -15.06 -6.19 -14.69
N PRO A 237 -15.92 -5.24 -15.12
CA PRO A 237 -15.54 -3.84 -15.07
C PRO A 237 -15.37 -3.41 -13.61
N VAL A 238 -14.57 -2.38 -13.38
CA VAL A 238 -14.44 -1.76 -12.05
C VAL A 238 -15.75 -1.05 -11.75
N SER A 239 -16.31 -1.29 -10.57
CA SER A 239 -17.47 -0.53 -10.11
C SER A 239 -17.00 0.89 -9.82
N VAL A 240 -17.48 1.87 -10.60
CA VAL A 240 -17.37 3.27 -10.23
C VAL A 240 -18.28 3.45 -9.02
N VAL A 241 -17.73 3.52 -7.82
CA VAL A 241 -18.49 3.99 -6.67
C VAL A 241 -18.75 5.47 -6.96
N ALA A 242 -20.00 5.82 -7.26
CA ALA A 242 -20.39 7.20 -7.34
C ALA A 242 -20.21 7.81 -5.95
N GLU A 243 -19.21 8.67 -5.77
CA GLU A 243 -19.22 9.60 -4.66
C GLU A 243 -20.38 10.57 -4.91
N GLU A 244 -21.55 10.28 -4.33
CA GLU A 244 -22.61 11.26 -4.19
C GLU A 244 -22.08 12.36 -3.24
N VAL A 245 -21.63 13.46 -3.83
CA VAL A 245 -21.43 14.72 -3.13
C VAL A 245 -22.79 15.17 -2.63
N GLY A 246 -23.06 14.92 -1.35
CA GLY A 246 -24.20 15.47 -0.64
C GLY A 246 -24.13 16.98 -0.62
N GLY A 247 -24.82 17.60 -1.57
CA GLY A 247 -25.10 19.03 -1.59
C GLY A 247 -26.57 19.23 -1.90
N ASP A 248 -27.39 19.41 -0.86
CA ASP A 248 -28.07 20.68 -0.72
C ASP A 248 -28.54 20.90 0.72
N ALA A 249 -27.97 21.93 1.33
CA ALA A 249 -28.47 22.51 2.55
C ALA A 249 -29.67 23.38 2.16
N GLY A 250 -30.87 22.82 2.24
CA GLY A 250 -32.11 23.58 2.14
C GLY A 250 -32.21 24.57 3.29
N ALA A 251 -31.81 25.81 3.03
CA ALA A 251 -31.95 26.93 3.93
C ALA A 251 -33.42 27.17 4.26
N SER A 252 -33.68 27.34 5.56
CA SER A 252 -34.92 27.84 6.13
C SER A 252 -35.23 29.24 5.60
N GLU A 253 -36.26 29.37 4.76
CA GLU A 253 -36.98 30.64 4.60
C GLU A 253 -38.15 30.69 5.59
N ALA A 254 -37.98 31.54 6.62
CA ALA A 254 -39.06 32.04 7.44
C ALA A 254 -39.23 33.54 7.19
N ALA A 255 -40.49 33.93 7.00
CA ALA A 255 -41.07 35.28 6.98
C ALA A 255 -40.87 36.12 5.70
N VAL A 256 -41.98 36.50 5.04
CA VAL A 256 -42.66 37.81 5.20
C VAL A 256 -44.02 37.82 4.43
N ALA A 257 -45.07 38.24 5.15
CA ALA A 257 -46.35 38.86 4.72
C ALA A 257 -47.40 38.07 3.91
N GLY A 258 -48.62 38.01 4.47
CA GLY A 258 -49.86 37.59 3.82
C GLY A 258 -50.88 37.05 4.82
#